data_AF-A0A3A4VGX2-F1
#
_entry.id   AF-A0A3A4VGX2-F1
#
_cell.length_a   1.000
_cell.length_b   1.000
_cell.length_c   1.000
_cell.angle_alpha   90.00
_cell.angle_beta   90.00
_cell.angle_gamma   90.00
#
_symmetry.space_group_name_H-M   'P 1'
#
loop_
_entity.id
_entity.type
_entity.pdbx_description
1 polymer ?
#
loop_
_entity_poly.entity_id
_entity_poly.type
_entity_poly.pdbx_seq_one_letter_code
_entity_poly.pdbx_strand_id
1 'polypeptide(L)'
;MQNNISSANTYLNAPCERCGGKKRVARTWKEKIPTLTGTITIVEYSQIVCRNKICQEEFEKKQVEETEKRQAIKVKKDENTALRKAKSLLEANKARKTKSNSIKL
;
A
#
# COMPACT_ATOMS: atom_id res chain seq x y z
N MET A 1 8.88 -7.65 33.59
CA MET A 1 9.38 -6.29 33.27
C MET A 1 9.18 -6.07 31.78
N GLN A 2 8.22 -5.23 31.40
CA GLN A 2 7.90 -4.97 30.00
C GLN A 2 8.98 -4.08 29.38
N ASN A 3 9.61 -4.58 28.31
CA ASN A 3 10.62 -3.84 27.55
C ASN A 3 9.97 -2.62 26.88
N ASN A 4 10.10 -1.46 27.52
CA ASN A 4 9.73 -0.17 26.95
C ASN A 4 10.58 0.09 25.70
N ILE A 5 9.89 0.34 24.59
CA ILE A 5 10.46 0.59 23.28
C ILE A 5 11.19 1.94 23.31
N SER A 6 12.49 1.93 23.60
CA SER A 6 13.39 3.09 23.46
C SER A 6 13.71 3.47 22.00
N SER A 7 13.02 2.90 21.00
CA SER A 7 13.39 3.08 19.58
C SER A 7 12.83 4.37 18.95
N ALA A 8 11.75 4.95 19.48
CA ALA A 8 11.16 6.17 18.91
C ALA A 8 12.11 7.38 18.97
N ASN A 9 12.92 7.46 20.04
CA ASN A 9 13.91 8.52 20.21
C ASN A 9 15.04 8.43 19.19
N THR A 10 15.43 7.23 18.76
CA THR A 10 16.51 7.05 17.78
C THR A 10 16.18 7.71 16.45
N TYR A 11 14.94 7.55 15.97
CA TYR A 11 14.52 8.13 14.69
C TYR A 11 14.28 9.64 14.75
N LEU A 12 13.83 10.16 15.91
CA LEU A 12 13.60 11.58 16.13
C LEU A 12 14.92 12.36 16.27
N ASN A 13 15.89 11.77 16.96
CA ASN A 13 17.20 12.38 17.21
C ASN A 13 18.13 12.28 15.98
N ALA A 14 17.86 11.34 15.07
CA ALA A 14 18.60 11.25 13.81
C ALA A 14 18.28 12.45 12.90
N PRO A 15 19.29 13.06 12.26
CA PRO A 15 19.07 14.13 11.30
C PRO A 15 18.23 13.66 10.11
N CYS A 16 17.59 14.59 9.43
CA CYS A 16 16.86 14.33 8.19
C CYS A 16 17.83 13.82 7.12
N GLU A 17 17.58 12.63 6.58
CA GLU A 17 18.42 12.03 5.53
C GLU A 17 18.46 12.87 4.25
N ARG A 18 17.48 13.75 4.04
CA ARG A 18 17.35 14.58 2.84
C ARG A 18 18.05 15.94 2.95
N CYS A 19 18.09 16.53 4.14
CA CYS A 19 18.62 17.90 4.32
C CYS A 19 19.49 18.09 5.58
N GLY A 20 19.72 17.05 6.37
CA GLY A 20 20.43 17.12 7.66
C GLY A 20 19.64 17.79 8.80
N GLY A 21 18.50 18.43 8.53
CA GLY A 21 17.71 19.17 9.52
C GLY A 21 17.06 18.31 10.60
N LYS A 22 16.59 18.96 11.67
CA LYS A 22 15.88 18.30 12.78
C LYS A 22 14.53 17.75 12.34
N LYS A 23 14.09 16.67 13.00
CA LYS A 23 12.77 16.05 12.79
C LYS A 23 11.81 16.39 13.95
N ARG A 24 10.52 16.17 13.72
CA ARG A 24 9.47 16.25 14.76
C ARG A 24 8.45 15.13 14.56
N VAL A 25 7.78 14.71 15.63
CA VAL A 25 6.59 13.87 15.52
C VAL A 25 5.44 14.74 15.01
N ALA A 26 4.81 14.34 13.92
CA ALA A 26 3.66 15.02 13.34
C ALA A 26 2.34 14.48 13.89
N ARG A 27 2.22 13.14 13.98
CA ARG A 27 1.00 12.47 14.42
C ARG A 27 1.35 11.13 15.04
N THR A 28 0.58 10.71 16.03
CA THR A 28 0.59 9.33 16.55
C THR A 28 -0.82 8.76 16.48
N TRP A 29 -0.95 7.46 16.23
CA TRP A 29 -2.24 6.78 16.25
C TRP A 29 -2.07 5.30 16.58
N LYS A 30 -3.16 4.68 17.03
CA LYS A 30 -3.19 3.25 17.32
C LYS A 30 -4.08 2.54 16.31
N GLU A 31 -3.61 1.43 15.79
CA GLU A 31 -4.35 0.60 14.85
C GLU A 31 -4.51 -0.80 15.42
N LYS A 32 -5.71 -1.36 15.24
CA LYS A 32 -6.03 -2.73 15.63
C LYS A 32 -5.77 -3.62 14.42
N ILE A 33 -4.75 -4.46 14.50
CA ILE A 33 -4.36 -5.37 13.43
C ILE A 33 -4.80 -6.79 13.81
N PRO A 34 -5.68 -7.41 13.01
CA PRO A 34 -6.03 -8.82 13.22
C PRO A 34 -4.83 -9.69 12.87
N THR A 35 -4.47 -10.59 13.77
CA THR A 35 -3.42 -11.60 13.50
C THR A 35 -4.03 -12.89 12.98
N LEU A 36 -3.20 -13.73 12.36
CA LEU A 36 -3.62 -15.02 11.80
C LEU A 36 -4.29 -15.97 12.81
N THR A 37 -4.02 -15.81 14.10
CA THR A 37 -4.60 -16.62 15.19
C THR A 37 -5.93 -16.06 15.72
N GLY A 38 -6.46 -15.00 15.09
CA GLY A 38 -7.72 -14.37 15.48
C GLY A 38 -7.60 -13.39 16.67
N THR A 39 -6.40 -13.17 17.21
CA THR A 39 -6.18 -12.15 18.24
C THR A 39 -5.98 -10.78 17.60
N ILE A 40 -6.52 -9.74 18.24
CA ILE A 40 -6.35 -8.36 17.82
C ILE A 40 -5.12 -7.78 18.52
N THR A 41 -4.11 -7.38 17.74
CA THR A 41 -2.93 -6.68 18.25
C THR A 41 -3.12 -5.18 18.06
N ILE A 42 -2.91 -4.39 19.12
CA ILE A 42 -2.90 -2.93 19.03
C ILE A 42 -1.47 -2.49 18.74
N VAL A 43 -1.27 -1.85 17.59
CA VAL A 43 0.03 -1.29 17.19
C VAL A 43 -0.04 0.23 17.27
N GLU A 44 0.95 0.83 17.93
CA GLU A 44 1.09 2.28 18.01
C GLU A 44 2.06 2.78 16.94
N TYR A 45 1.56 3.67 16.10
CA TYR A 45 2.29 4.30 15.01
C TYR A 45 2.62 5.74 15.35
N SER A 46 3.76 6.20 14.85
CA SER A 46 4.19 7.60 14.93
C SER A 46 4.71 8.04 13.56
N GLN A 47 4.17 9.13 13.04
CA GLN A 47 4.67 9.79 11.85
C GLN A 47 5.69 10.85 12.25
N ILE A 48 6.90 10.74 11.71
CA ILE A 48 8.00 11.68 11.93
C ILE A 48 8.25 12.44 10.63
N VAL A 49 8.31 13.77 10.70
CA VAL A 49 8.50 14.67 9.55
C VAL A 49 9.70 15.57 9.74
N CYS A 50 10.25 16.08 8.64
CA CYS A 50 11.29 17.10 8.70
C CYS A 50 10.71 18.42 9.23
N ARG A 51 11.46 19.13 10.07
CA ARG A 51 11.08 20.47 10.53
C ARG A 51 11.38 21.55 9.49
N ASN A 52 12.29 21.30 8.56
CA ASN A 52 12.53 22.18 7.42
C ASN A 52 11.35 22.08 6.44
N LYS A 53 10.61 23.18 6.32
CA LYS A 53 9.38 23.27 5.51
C LYS A 53 9.63 22.99 4.04
N ILE A 54 10.66 23.61 3.45
CA ILE A 54 10.99 23.44 2.02
C ILE A 54 11.32 21.97 1.74
N CYS A 55 12.18 21.38 2.56
CA CYS A 55 12.52 19.97 2.46
C CYS A 55 11.29 19.07 2.59
N GLN A 56 10.40 19.37 3.54
CA GLN A 56 9.19 18.57 3.76
C GLN A 56 8.22 18.67 2.57
N GLU A 57 7.97 19.87 2.05
CA GLU A 57 7.09 20.11 0.89
C GLU A 57 7.58 19.41 -0.37
N GLU A 58 8.89 19.46 -0.66
CA GLU A 58 9.46 18.74 -1.80
C GLU A 58 9.24 17.23 -1.72
N PHE A 59 9.31 16.67 -0.52
CA PHE A 59 9.08 15.25 -0.32
C PHE A 59 7.61 14.87 -0.40
N GLU A 60 6.72 15.69 0.14
CA GLU A 60 5.28 15.48 0.00
C GLU A 60 4.86 15.55 -1.47
N LYS A 61 5.40 16.50 -2.24
CA LYS A 61 5.16 16.57 -3.69
C LYS A 61 5.60 15.29 -4.39
N LYS A 62 6.82 14.81 -4.13
CA LYS A 62 7.31 13.54 -4.70
C LYS A 62 6.46 12.34 -4.29
N GLN A 63 6.00 12.29 -3.05
CA GLN A 63 5.12 11.22 -2.58
C GLN A 63 3.76 11.23 -3.29
N VAL A 64 3.17 12.40 -3.54
CA VAL A 64 1.92 12.51 -4.30
C VAL A 64 2.14 12.01 -5.73
N GLU A 65 3.17 12.49 -6.42
CA GLU A 65 3.48 12.06 -7.79
C GLU A 65 3.71 10.54 -7.88
N GLU A 66 4.41 9.95 -6.89
CA GLU A 66 4.64 8.51 -6.86
C GLU A 66 3.35 7.73 -6.56
N THR A 67 2.49 8.26 -5.68
CA THR A 67 1.21 7.64 -5.34
C THR A 67 0.28 7.62 -6.56
N GLU A 68 0.19 8.72 -7.31
CA GLU A 68 -0.58 8.80 -8.54
C GLU A 68 -0.06 7.82 -9.59
N LYS A 69 1.26 7.73 -9.78
CA LYS A 69 1.87 6.73 -10.68
C LYS A 69 1.50 5.31 -10.28
N ARG A 70 1.61 4.97 -8.99
CA ARG A 70 1.26 3.64 -8.47
C ARG A 70 -0.23 3.33 -8.66
N GLN A 71 -1.12 4.30 -8.44
CA GLN A 71 -2.55 4.16 -8.68
C GLN A 71 -2.87 3.92 -10.15
N ALA A 72 -2.29 4.70 -11.07
CA ALA A 72 -2.49 4.51 -12.50
C ALA A 72 -2.02 3.13 -12.99
N ILE A 73 -0.89 2.64 -12.47
CA ILE A 73 -0.40 1.28 -12.76
C ILE A 73 -1.39 0.23 -12.23
N LYS A 74 -1.92 0.42 -11.02
CA LYS A 74 -2.88 -0.50 -10.42
C LYS A 74 -4.16 -0.58 -11.26
N VAL A 75 -4.73 0.55 -11.66
CA VAL A 75 -5.93 0.61 -12.51
C VAL A 75 -5.71 -0.15 -13.82
N LYS A 76 -4.60 0.14 -14.54
CA LYS A 76 -4.27 -0.58 -15.78
C LYS A 76 -4.11 -2.09 -15.57
N LYS A 77 -3.52 -2.50 -14.45
CA LYS A 77 -3.35 -3.93 -14.11
C LYS A 77 -4.71 -4.59 -13.85
N ASP A 78 -5.61 -3.91 -13.14
CA ASP A 78 -6.93 -4.40 -12.82
C ASP A 78 -7.80 -4.52 -14.09
N GLU A 79 -7.75 -3.51 -14.98
CA GLU A 79 -8.39 -3.53 -16.30
C GLU A 79 -7.91 -4.69 -17.17
N ASN A 80 -6.59 -4.87 -17.28
CA ASN A 80 -6.01 -5.97 -18.05
C ASN A 80 -6.40 -7.34 -17.48
N THR A 81 -6.46 -7.44 -16.15
CA THR A 81 -6.90 -8.67 -15.47
C THR A 81 -8.37 -8.97 -15.75
N ALA A 82 -9.24 -7.95 -15.71
CA ALA A 82 -10.65 -8.07 -16.04
C ALA A 82 -10.85 -8.49 -17.51
N LEU A 83 -10.15 -7.87 -18.46
CA LEU A 83 -10.20 -8.23 -19.87
C LEU A 83 -9.74 -9.66 -20.12
N ARG A 84 -8.64 -10.10 -19.47
CA ARG A 84 -8.16 -11.49 -19.56
C ARG A 84 -9.20 -12.48 -19.04
N LYS A 85 -9.82 -12.20 -17.90
CA LYS A 85 -10.90 -13.04 -17.34
C LYS A 85 -12.11 -13.09 -18.27
N ALA A 86 -12.54 -11.95 -18.82
CA ALA A 86 -13.66 -11.88 -19.75
C ALA A 86 -13.41 -12.69 -21.03
N LYS A 87 -12.23 -12.57 -21.63
CA LYS A 87 -11.84 -13.36 -22.82
C LYS A 87 -11.83 -14.87 -22.53
N SER A 88 -11.23 -15.28 -21.42
CA SER A 88 -11.21 -16.68 -20.99
C SER A 88 -12.62 -17.25 -20.79
N LEU A 89 -13.53 -16.49 -20.17
CA LEU A 89 -14.92 -16.90 -20.01
C LEU A 89 -15.66 -17.02 -21.35
N LEU A 90 -15.44 -16.09 -22.29
CA LEU A 90 -16.03 -16.14 -23.63
C LEU A 90 -15.55 -17.37 -24.41
N GLU A 91 -14.26 -17.68 -24.35
CA GLU A 91 -13.68 -18.88 -24.98
C GLU A 91 -14.24 -20.17 -24.37
N ALA A 92 -14.31 -20.25 -23.04
CA ALA A 92 -14.91 -21.39 -22.35
C ALA A 92 -16.39 -21.59 -22.75
N ASN A 93 -17.15 -20.51 -22.87
CA ASN A 93 -18.55 -20.56 -23.29
C ASN A 93 -18.70 -20.99 -24.76
N LYS A 94 -17.82 -20.52 -25.67
CA LYS A 94 -17.78 -20.97 -27.06
C LYS A 94 -17.48 -22.47 -27.15
N ALA A 95 -16.46 -22.94 -26.43
CA ALA A 95 -16.11 -24.36 -26.40
C ALA A 95 -17.26 -25.25 -25.88
N ARG A 96 -17.97 -24.81 -24.84
CA ARG A 96 -19.18 -25.51 -24.34
C ARG A 96 -20.29 -25.59 -25.39
N LYS A 97 -20.57 -24.51 -26.12
CA LYS A 97 -21.58 -24.49 -27.18
C LYS A 97 -21.22 -25.44 -28.33
N THR A 98 -19.97 -25.41 -28.79
CA THR A 98 -19.51 -26.30 -29.87
C THR A 98 -19.63 -27.77 -29.47
N LYS A 99 -19.22 -28.12 -28.24
CA LYS A 99 -19.35 -29.49 -27.71
C LYS A 99 -20.82 -29.93 -27.56
N SER A 100 -21.72 -29.02 -27.18
CA SER A 100 -23.15 -29.33 -27.10
C SER A 100 -23.78 -29.59 -28.47
N ASN A 101 -23.31 -28.91 -29.52
CA ASN A 101 -23.83 -29.09 -30.88
C ASN A 101 -23.29 -30.36 -31.53
N SER A 102 -22.05 -30.78 -31.22
CA SER A 102 -21.47 -32.01 -31.75
C SER A 102 -22.03 -33.30 -31.13
N ILE A 103 -22.76 -33.21 -30.02
CA ILE A 103 -23.41 -34.35 -29.35
C ILE A 103 -24.88 -34.51 -29.80
N LYS A 104 -25.46 -33.50 -30.46
CA LYS A 104 -26.86 -33.50 -30.93
C LYS A 104 -27.02 -33.90 -32.41
N LEU A 105 -25.93 -34.27 -33.08
CA LEU A 105 -25.88 -34.87 -34.42
C LEU A 105 -25.50 -36.34 -34.26
#